data_AF-A0A2G2L700-F1
#
_entry.id   AF-A0A2G2L700-F1
#
_cell.length_a   1.000
_cell.length_b   1.000
_cell.length_c   1.000
_cell.angle_alpha   90.00
_cell.angle_beta   90.00
_cell.angle_gamma   90.00
#
_symmetry.space_group_name_H-M   'P 1'
#
loop_
_entity.id
_entity.type
_entity.pdbx_description
1 polymer ?
#
loop_
_entity_poly.entity_id
_entity_poly.type
_entity_poly.pdbx_seq_one_letter_code
_entity_poly.pdbx_strand_id
1 'polypeptide(L)'
;MSKPSTKPLYISQFNTYATPLRYLDYLLEDIEPATLPFGVGILINVPNPARFALHKLVINQRLTSNQAIKSQKDIRQASQILEHLFETRPGSVISCT
;
A
#
# COMPACT_ATOMS: atom_id res chain seq x y z
N MET A 1 -9.72 18.27 -8.49
CA MET A 1 -8.50 17.51 -8.11
C MET A 1 -7.54 17.53 -9.31
N SER A 2 -6.30 17.98 -9.14
CA SER A 2 -5.29 17.98 -10.21
C SER A 2 -5.02 16.53 -10.66
N LYS A 3 -4.90 16.30 -11.98
CA LYS A 3 -4.49 14.98 -12.49
C LYS A 3 -3.14 14.59 -11.86
N PRO A 4 -2.95 13.35 -11.37
CA PRO A 4 -1.68 12.94 -10.78
C PRO A 4 -0.59 12.96 -11.86
N SER A 5 0.31 13.95 -11.74
CA SER A 5 1.52 14.06 -12.57
C SER A 5 2.47 12.91 -12.21
N THR A 6 3.16 12.33 -13.20
CA THR A 6 4.23 11.35 -12.95
C THR A 6 5.58 12.04 -12.73
N LYS A 7 5.71 13.32 -13.11
CA LYS A 7 6.99 14.02 -13.10
C LYS A 7 7.30 14.52 -11.68
N PRO A 8 8.55 14.33 -11.19
CA PRO A 8 8.97 14.91 -9.93
C PRO A 8 8.79 16.43 -9.93
N LEU A 9 8.30 16.97 -8.81
CA LEU A 9 8.09 18.39 -8.60
C LEU A 9 9.25 18.95 -7.77
N TYR A 10 9.98 19.94 -8.28
CA TYR A 10 11.01 20.61 -7.49
C TYR A 10 10.37 21.48 -6.39
N ILE A 11 10.80 21.27 -5.15
CA ILE A 11 10.37 22.06 -3.99
C ILE A 11 11.55 22.88 -3.51
N SER A 12 11.52 24.18 -3.83
CA SER A 12 12.63 25.10 -3.57
C SER A 12 12.98 25.23 -2.09
N GLN A 13 11.99 25.14 -1.19
CA GLN A 13 12.17 25.25 0.26
C GLN A 13 13.02 24.11 0.85
N PHE A 14 12.97 22.93 0.22
CA PHE A 14 13.72 21.75 0.64
C PHE A 14 14.91 21.45 -0.28
N ASN A 15 15.16 22.31 -1.27
CA ASN A 15 16.17 22.12 -2.32
C ASN A 15 16.19 20.67 -2.88
N THR A 16 15.01 20.11 -3.13
CA THR A 16 14.87 18.70 -3.53
C THR A 16 13.65 18.48 -4.43
N TYR A 17 13.53 17.28 -5.02
CA TYR A 17 12.40 16.88 -5.84
C TYR A 17 11.45 15.98 -5.06
N ALA A 18 10.17 16.33 -5.04
CA ALA A 18 9.11 15.46 -4.56
C ALA A 18 8.65 14.53 -5.69
N THR A 19 8.85 13.23 -5.47
CA THR A 19 8.36 12.20 -6.38
C THR A 19 6.93 11.83 -6.01
N PRO A 20 5.96 11.94 -6.93
CA PRO A 20 4.57 11.59 -6.65
C PRO A 20 4.43 10.07 -6.42
N LEU A 21 3.80 9.67 -5.31
CA LEU A 21 3.48 8.29 -4.97
C LEU A 21 2.04 7.99 -5.35
N ARG A 22 1.83 7.36 -6.51
CA ARG A 22 0.49 7.01 -7.01
C ARG A 22 -0.15 5.95 -6.11
N TYR A 23 -1.45 6.11 -5.81
CA TYR A 23 -2.27 5.21 -4.99
C TYR A 23 -1.92 5.17 -3.50
N LEU A 24 -1.06 6.08 -3.03
CA LEU A 24 -0.83 6.21 -1.60
C LEU A 24 -2.07 6.78 -0.89
N ASP A 25 -2.77 7.70 -1.54
CA ASP A 25 -4.08 8.23 -1.12
C ASP A 25 -5.09 7.10 -0.84
N TYR A 26 -5.18 6.12 -1.74
CA TYR A 26 -6.04 4.95 -1.54
C TYR A 26 -5.70 4.17 -0.25
N LEU A 27 -4.43 4.08 0.17
CA LEU A 27 -4.08 3.44 1.45
C LEU A 27 -4.34 4.32 2.67
N LEU A 28 -4.33 5.64 2.50
CA LEU A 28 -4.52 6.61 3.58
C LEU A 28 -5.99 6.88 3.89
N GLU A 29 -6.90 6.61 2.94
CA GLU A 29 -8.35 6.78 3.11
C GLU A 29 -8.96 5.88 4.19
N ASP A 30 -8.42 4.67 4.36
CA ASP A 30 -8.94 3.69 5.31
C ASP A 30 -7.78 3.00 6.05
N ILE A 31 -7.61 3.44 7.29
CA ILE A 31 -6.53 3.06 8.19
C ILE A 31 -7.12 2.41 9.45
N GLU A 32 -6.47 1.33 9.88
CA GLU A 32 -6.84 0.61 11.08
C GLU A 32 -5.78 0.83 12.18
N PRO A 33 -6.18 1.07 13.44
CA PRO A 33 -5.24 1.11 14.55
C PRO A 33 -4.71 -0.30 14.83
N ALA A 34 -3.41 -0.42 15.03
CA ALA A 34 -2.71 -1.66 15.38
C ALA A 34 -1.65 -1.42 16.44
N THR A 35 -1.27 -2.47 17.17
CA THR A 35 -0.18 -2.41 18.15
C THR A 35 1.07 -3.03 17.56
N LEU A 36 2.15 -2.25 17.44
CA LEU A 36 3.47 -2.77 17.13
C LEU A 36 4.04 -3.45 18.39
N PRO A 37 4.43 -4.74 18.33
CA PRO A 37 4.98 -5.46 19.48
C PRO A 37 6.45 -5.05 19.71
N PHE A 38 6.65 -3.86 20.26
CA PHE A 38 7.94 -3.32 20.64
C PHE A 38 7.84 -2.67 22.03
N GLY A 39 8.69 -3.10 22.97
CA GLY A 39 8.63 -2.64 24.37
C GLY A 39 7.26 -2.93 24.99
N VAL A 40 6.61 -1.88 25.51
CA VAL A 40 5.26 -1.95 26.11
C VAL A 40 4.12 -1.97 25.08
N GLY A 41 4.45 -1.94 23.78
CA GLY A 41 3.49 -1.80 22.69
C GLY A 41 3.36 -0.35 22.24
N ILE A 42 3.40 -0.12 20.93
CA ILE A 42 3.23 1.20 20.33
C ILE A 42 1.98 1.18 19.45
N LEU A 43 1.04 2.08 19.72
CA LEU A 43 -0.13 2.25 18.87
C LEU A 43 0.30 2.91 17.55
N ILE A 44 0.01 2.26 16.44
CA ILE A 44 0.32 2.70 15.09
C ILE A 44 -0.92 2.63 14.21
N ASN A 45 -0.95 3.43 13.16
CA ASN A 45 -1.95 3.28 12.10
C ASN A 45 -1.35 2.47 10.96
N VAL A 46 -2.08 1.44 10.53
CA VAL A 46 -1.74 0.63 9.36
C VAL A 46 -2.85 0.76 8.32
N PRO A 47 -2.55 0.64 7.02
CA PRO A 47 -3.61 0.58 6.03
C PRO A 47 -4.50 -0.63 6.27
N ASN A 48 -5.79 -0.52 5.92
CA ASN A 48 -6.68 -1.68 5.86
C ASN A 48 -5.99 -2.85 5.10
N PRO A 49 -5.87 -4.05 5.70
CA PRO A 49 -5.12 -5.15 5.11
C PRO A 49 -5.60 -5.56 3.71
N ALA A 50 -6.91 -5.53 3.45
CA ALA A 50 -7.47 -5.87 2.15
C ALA A 50 -7.10 -4.82 1.09
N ARG A 51 -7.20 -3.52 1.44
CA ARG A 51 -6.75 -2.42 0.56
C ARG A 51 -5.25 -2.50 0.31
N PHE A 52 -4.46 -2.86 1.32
CA PHE A 52 -3.02 -3.05 1.16
C PHE A 52 -2.69 -4.16 0.16
N ALA A 53 -3.38 -5.31 0.23
CA ALA A 53 -3.20 -6.40 -0.72
C ALA A 53 -3.61 -5.99 -2.16
N LEU A 54 -4.74 -5.32 -2.33
CA LEU A 54 -5.19 -4.80 -3.63
C LEU A 54 -4.18 -3.79 -4.20
N HIS A 55 -3.70 -2.86 -3.37
CA HIS A 55 -2.67 -1.90 -3.76
C HIS A 55 -1.39 -2.61 -4.24
N LYS A 56 -0.96 -3.70 -3.58
CA LYS A 56 0.20 -4.48 -4.03
C LYS A 56 0.02 -5.06 -5.43
N LEU A 57 -1.17 -5.57 -5.76
CA LEU A 57 -1.48 -6.08 -7.09
C LEU A 57 -1.52 -4.95 -8.13
N VAL A 58 -2.10 -3.80 -7.80
CA VAL A 58 -2.14 -2.63 -8.71
C VAL A 58 -0.73 -2.10 -9.01
N ILE A 59 0.12 -1.98 -7.99
CA ILE A 59 1.51 -1.54 -8.18
C ILE A 59 2.31 -2.56 -9.00
N ASN A 60 2.04 -3.86 -8.80
CA ASN A 60 2.70 -4.93 -9.55
C ASN A 60 2.56 -4.77 -11.07
N GLN A 61 1.36 -4.43 -11.55
CA GLN A 61 1.06 -4.23 -12.98
C GLN A 61 1.84 -3.06 -13.62
N ARG A 62 2.47 -2.22 -12.81
CA ARG A 62 3.22 -1.04 -13.25
C ARG A 62 4.73 -1.25 -13.18
N LEU A 63 5.19 -2.41 -12.72
CA LEU A 63 6.61 -2.73 -12.65
C LEU A 63 7.17 -3.03 -14.05
N THR A 64 8.44 -2.68 -14.23
CA THR A 64 9.18 -2.99 -15.47
C THR A 64 9.73 -4.42 -15.44
N SER A 65 10.08 -4.97 -16.61
CA SER A 65 10.59 -6.34 -16.75
C SER A 65 11.80 -6.66 -15.88
N ASN A 66 12.63 -5.67 -15.56
CA ASN A 66 13.81 -5.82 -14.69
C ASN A 66 13.46 -5.97 -13.19
N GLN A 67 12.17 -5.96 -12.82
CA GLN A 67 11.71 -6.03 -11.43
C GLN A 67 10.99 -7.35 -11.10
N ALA A 68 11.30 -8.43 -11.83
CA ALA A 68 10.64 -9.74 -11.67
C ALA A 68 10.64 -10.28 -10.22
N ILE A 69 11.77 -10.16 -9.50
CA ILE A 69 11.86 -10.60 -8.09
C ILE A 69 10.89 -9.82 -7.20
N LYS A 70 10.83 -8.50 -7.38
CA LYS A 70 9.90 -7.63 -6.66
C LYS A 70 8.45 -7.95 -7.04
N SER A 71 8.20 -8.24 -8.31
CA SER A 71 6.87 -8.61 -8.79
C SER A 71 6.37 -9.87 -8.09
N GLN A 72 7.17 -10.94 -8.07
CA GLN A 72 6.82 -12.18 -7.37
C GLN A 72 6.61 -11.96 -5.87
N LYS A 73 7.43 -11.12 -5.24
CA LYS A 73 7.28 -10.77 -3.82
C LYS A 73 5.94 -10.06 -3.54
N ASP A 74 5.59 -9.06 -4.35
CA ASP A 74 4.35 -8.31 -4.15
C ASP A 74 3.10 -9.19 -4.37
N ILE A 75 3.12 -10.10 -5.36
CA ILE A 75 2.03 -11.08 -5.57
C ILE A 75 1.90 -12.03 -4.39
N ARG A 76 3.02 -12.62 -3.92
CA ARG A 76 3.00 -13.52 -2.76
C ARG A 76 2.46 -12.83 -1.53
N GLN A 77 2.91 -11.59 -1.26
CA GLN A 77 2.43 -10.81 -0.12
C GLN A 77 0.92 -10.53 -0.21
N ALA A 78 0.41 -10.19 -1.40
CA ALA A 78 -1.03 -10.01 -1.60
C ALA A 78 -1.81 -11.32 -1.37
N SER A 79 -1.33 -12.45 -1.92
CA SER A 79 -1.95 -13.78 -1.75
C SER A 79 -2.09 -14.15 -0.28
N GLN A 80 -0.99 -14.06 0.48
CA GLN A 80 -0.96 -14.42 1.90
C GLN A 80 -1.95 -13.60 2.74
N ILE A 81 -2.05 -12.30 2.46
CA ILE A 81 -2.98 -11.43 3.19
C ILE A 81 -4.42 -11.80 2.82
N LEU A 82 -4.72 -11.97 1.52
CA LEU A 82 -6.07 -12.29 1.08
C LEU A 82 -6.53 -13.66 1.58
N GLU A 83 -5.69 -14.69 1.48
CA GLU A 83 -5.97 -16.03 2.01
C GLU A 83 -6.34 -15.96 3.50
N HIS A 84 -5.52 -15.27 4.30
CA HIS A 84 -5.77 -15.12 5.73
C HIS A 84 -7.07 -14.34 6.03
N LEU A 85 -7.37 -13.30 5.26
CA LEU A 85 -8.61 -12.53 5.43
C LEU A 85 -9.84 -13.34 5.03
N PHE A 86 -9.78 -14.17 3.99
CA PHE A 86 -10.87 -15.06 3.63
C PHE A 86 -11.20 -16.06 4.74
N GLU A 87 -10.16 -16.57 5.42
CA GLU A 87 -10.34 -17.50 6.54
C GLU A 87 -10.87 -16.83 7.81
N THR A 88 -10.39 -15.62 8.13
CA THR A 88 -10.64 -15.00 9.44
C THR A 88 -11.77 -13.96 9.42
N ARG A 89 -11.93 -13.22 8.33
CA ARG A 89 -12.86 -12.07 8.21
C ARG A 89 -13.20 -11.82 6.73
N PRO A 90 -13.98 -12.72 6.09
CA PRO A 90 -14.23 -12.67 4.64
C PRO A 90 -14.93 -11.39 4.18
N GLY A 91 -15.74 -10.77 5.05
CA GLY A 91 -16.40 -9.48 4.75
C GLY A 91 -15.43 -8.33 4.45
N SER A 92 -14.21 -8.36 5.02
CA SER A 92 -13.20 -7.31 4.82
C SER A 92 -12.66 -7.25 3.39
N VAL A 93 -12.72 -8.35 2.63
CA VAL A 93 -12.29 -8.38 1.22
C VAL A 93 -13.35 -7.73 0.32
N ILE A 94 -14.63 -7.76 0.71
CA ILE A 94 -15.72 -7.17 -0.06
C ILE A 94 -15.75 -5.64 0.11
N SER A 95 -15.35 -5.15 1.29
CA SER A 95 -15.41 -3.72 1.62
C SER A 95 -14.23 -2.89 1.10
N CYS A 96 -13.26 -3.50 0.41
CA CYS A 96 -12.00 -2.81 0.06
C CYS A 96 -11.99 -2.14 -1.33
N THR A 97 -13.07 -2.20 -2.11
CA THR A 97 -13.23 -1.55 -3.43
C THR A 97 -13.93 -0.21 -3.31
#